data_AF-A0A2K3LXW0-F1
#
_entry.id   AF-A0A2K3LXW0-F1
#
_cell.length_a   1.000
_cell.length_b   1.000
_cell.length_c   1.000
_cell.angle_alpha   90.00
_cell.angle_beta   90.00
_cell.angle_gamma   90.00
#
_symmetry.space_group_name_H-M   'P 1'
#
loop_
_entity.id
_entity.type
_entity.pdbx_description
1 polymer ?
#
loop_
_entity_poly.entity_id
_entity_poly.type
_entity_poly.pdbx_seq_one_letter_code
_entity_poly.pdbx_strand_id
1 'polypeptide(L)'
;RYVHSPSYSQYQNSFEAAKAINDINGIASILQHRPYHIDSLLTMAEYFKVVGEQQISADTIARCLYALECAWHPMFTPLLGNCQLKYKHDANKPIFTALFTHMKNLDRRGCHRSALEVCKLLLSLDSDDPMGAIFCIDYFALRSEEYAWLEKFSEAYKSDNSIWLFPNFSFSLAICRFYLEREASKDASIDSKKSSSSDLMTQALMLHPSVIKKLVAKVPLKDRAWTDILKHAFFRSDQTGIPSQDHLINIYVERNYLIWRLPDLQKLLIAAAKQVIETLESNKSEVNDWACVRKEAFSSEKNE
;
A
#
# COMPACT_ATOMS: atom_id res chain seq x y z
N ARG A 1 -17.65 9.24 -15.92
CA ARG A 1 -16.61 10.30 -15.85
C ARG A 1 -17.27 11.58 -15.37
N TYR A 2 -16.57 12.43 -14.63
CA TYR A 2 -17.09 13.76 -14.28
C TYR A 2 -17.19 14.65 -15.52
N VAL A 3 -18.13 15.60 -15.47
CA VAL A 3 -18.34 16.62 -16.51
C VAL A 3 -18.51 17.96 -15.82
N HIS A 4 -17.67 18.92 -16.18
CA HIS A 4 -17.71 20.25 -15.59
C HIS A 4 -18.80 21.10 -16.23
N SER A 5 -19.54 21.86 -15.41
CA SER A 5 -20.50 22.83 -15.92
C SER A 5 -19.78 24.03 -16.55
N PRO A 6 -20.43 24.78 -17.47
CA PRO A 6 -19.83 25.99 -18.03
C PRO A 6 -19.40 27.01 -16.97
N SER A 7 -20.19 27.11 -15.89
CA SER A 7 -19.85 27.98 -14.76
C SER A 7 -18.58 27.50 -14.04
N TYR A 8 -18.40 26.18 -13.87
CA TYR A 8 -17.21 25.62 -13.24
C TYR A 8 -15.96 25.92 -14.08
N SER A 9 -16.05 25.78 -15.41
CA SER A 9 -14.93 26.05 -16.33
C SER A 9 -14.41 27.48 -16.26
N GLN A 10 -15.27 28.47 -15.96
CA GLN A 10 -14.82 29.85 -15.78
C GLN A 10 -13.90 30.00 -14.55
N TYR A 11 -14.30 29.41 -13.41
CA TYR A 11 -13.47 29.42 -12.20
C TYR A 11 -12.23 28.55 -12.34
N GLN A 12 -12.30 27.47 -13.12
CA GLN A 12 -11.15 26.65 -13.47
C GLN A 12 -10.08 27.48 -14.20
N ASN A 13 -10.47 28.30 -15.18
CA ASN A 13 -9.54 29.19 -15.89
C ASN A 13 -8.91 30.23 -14.93
N SER A 14 -9.70 30.79 -14.01
CA SER A 14 -9.18 31.70 -12.98
C SER A 14 -8.20 31.00 -12.03
N PHE A 15 -8.48 29.75 -11.66
CA PHE A 15 -7.59 28.92 -10.85
C PHE A 15 -6.28 28.63 -11.59
N GLU A 16 -6.33 28.28 -12.87
CA GLU A 16 -5.14 28.04 -13.69
C GLU A 16 -4.27 29.29 -13.82
N ALA A 17 -4.89 30.46 -14.01
CA ALA A 17 -4.19 31.74 -14.02
C ALA A 17 -3.50 32.04 -12.68
N ALA A 18 -4.20 31.85 -11.54
CA ALA A 18 -3.62 32.04 -10.21
C ALA A 18 -2.49 31.04 -9.92
N LYS A 19 -2.65 29.78 -10.34
CA LYS A 19 -1.63 28.73 -10.21
C LYS A 19 -0.38 29.05 -11.03
N ALA A 20 -0.52 29.59 -12.24
CA ALA A 20 0.62 29.92 -13.11
C ALA A 20 1.55 30.97 -12.48
N ILE A 21 1.02 31.87 -11.65
CA ILE A 21 1.79 32.91 -10.94
C ILE A 21 2.05 32.57 -9.46
N ASN A 22 1.70 31.36 -9.01
CA ASN A 22 1.80 30.91 -7.60
C ASN A 22 1.08 31.81 -6.58
N ASP A 23 -0.05 32.40 -6.98
CA ASP A 23 -0.85 33.26 -6.09
C ASP A 23 -1.83 32.44 -5.24
N ILE A 24 -1.37 32.04 -4.05
CA ILE A 24 -2.17 31.29 -3.06
C ILE A 24 -3.37 32.12 -2.57
N ASN A 25 -3.23 33.43 -2.45
CA ASN A 25 -4.32 34.30 -2.01
C ASN A 25 -5.42 34.39 -3.08
N GLY A 26 -5.04 34.42 -4.35
CA GLY A 26 -5.96 34.30 -5.49
C GLY A 26 -6.75 32.98 -5.44
N ILE A 27 -6.08 31.85 -5.16
CA ILE A 27 -6.75 30.55 -5.00
C ILE A 27 -7.71 30.55 -3.78
N ALA A 28 -7.30 31.15 -2.66
CA ALA A 28 -8.16 31.29 -1.50
C ALA A 28 -9.40 32.17 -1.79
N SER A 29 -9.24 33.24 -2.56
CA SER A 29 -10.35 34.10 -3.02
C SER A 29 -11.36 33.34 -3.88
N ILE A 30 -10.90 32.44 -4.76
CA ILE A 30 -11.79 31.56 -5.54
C ILE A 30 -12.67 30.72 -4.60
N LEU A 31 -12.11 30.18 -3.52
CA LEU A 31 -12.87 29.39 -2.55
C LEU A 31 -13.88 30.21 -1.74
N GLN A 32 -13.66 31.52 -1.57
CA GLN A 32 -14.65 32.39 -0.94
C GLN A 32 -15.91 32.53 -1.82
N HIS A 33 -15.74 32.62 -3.14
CA HIS A 33 -16.85 32.72 -4.09
C HIS A 33 -17.45 31.36 -4.47
N ARG A 34 -16.62 30.32 -4.57
CA ARG A 34 -16.99 28.94 -4.92
C ARG A 34 -16.36 27.96 -3.92
N PRO A 35 -17.01 27.72 -2.76
CA PRO A 35 -16.47 26.88 -1.68
C PRO A 35 -16.20 25.42 -2.05
N TYR A 36 -16.74 24.95 -3.18
CA TYR A 36 -16.67 23.57 -3.66
C TYR A 36 -15.88 23.43 -4.98
N HIS A 37 -15.03 24.41 -5.33
CA HIS A 37 -14.14 24.28 -6.49
C HIS A 37 -13.02 23.27 -6.19
N ILE A 38 -12.96 22.16 -6.94
CA ILE A 38 -12.21 20.95 -6.58
C ILE A 38 -10.70 21.20 -6.57
N ASP A 39 -10.15 21.74 -7.65
CA ASP A 39 -8.70 21.94 -7.78
C ASP A 39 -8.14 22.98 -6.80
N SER A 40 -8.94 24.00 -6.48
CA SER A 40 -8.60 24.96 -5.43
C SER A 40 -8.61 24.32 -4.05
N LEU A 41 -9.60 23.46 -3.73
CA LEU A 41 -9.63 22.72 -2.47
C LEU A 41 -8.43 21.79 -2.33
N LEU A 42 -8.08 21.04 -3.38
CA LEU A 42 -6.92 20.16 -3.38
C LEU A 42 -5.60 20.93 -3.15
N THR A 43 -5.45 22.07 -3.84
CA THR A 43 -4.25 22.91 -3.71
C THR A 43 -4.15 23.53 -2.31
N MET A 44 -5.26 24.06 -1.77
CA MET A 44 -5.28 24.61 -0.42
C MET A 44 -5.08 23.55 0.65
N ALA A 45 -5.60 22.33 0.45
CA ALA A 45 -5.35 21.22 1.36
C ALA A 45 -3.84 20.87 1.43
N GLU A 46 -3.14 20.86 0.31
CA GLU A 46 -1.68 20.64 0.30
C GLU A 46 -0.94 21.81 0.96
N TYR A 47 -1.36 23.06 0.70
CA TYR A 47 -0.81 24.23 1.39
C TYR A 47 -0.94 24.12 2.91
N PHE A 48 -2.14 23.82 3.42
CA PHE A 48 -2.36 23.66 4.87
C PHE A 48 -1.52 22.53 5.45
N LYS A 49 -1.33 21.44 4.70
CA LYS A 49 -0.45 20.34 5.11
C LYS A 49 1.01 20.79 5.24
N VAL A 50 1.51 21.62 4.31
CA VAL A 50 2.88 22.17 4.36
C VAL A 50 3.06 23.14 5.52
N VAL A 51 2.07 23.98 5.81
CA VAL A 51 2.12 24.94 6.94
C VAL A 51 1.98 24.25 8.31
N GLY A 52 1.58 22.98 8.34
CA GLY A 52 1.42 22.19 9.56
C GLY A 52 -0.03 22.13 10.08
N GLU A 53 -0.96 22.82 9.42
CA GLU A 53 -2.39 22.84 9.72
C GLU A 53 -3.11 21.59 9.19
N GLN A 54 -2.76 20.44 9.74
CA GLN A 54 -3.23 19.13 9.27
C GLN A 54 -4.74 18.96 9.40
N GLN A 55 -5.34 19.49 10.47
CA GLN A 55 -6.78 19.38 10.69
C GLN A 55 -7.55 20.15 9.60
N ILE A 56 -7.13 21.39 9.31
CA ILE A 56 -7.72 22.21 8.25
C ILE A 56 -7.53 21.55 6.88
N SER A 57 -6.35 20.98 6.63
CA SER A 57 -6.09 20.18 5.42
C SER A 57 -7.08 19.02 5.28
N ALA A 58 -7.27 18.24 6.35
CA ALA A 58 -8.21 17.11 6.35
C ALA A 58 -9.65 17.54 6.11
N ASP A 59 -10.10 18.63 6.75
CA ASP A 59 -11.45 19.19 6.57
C ASP A 59 -11.65 19.72 5.14
N THR A 60 -10.61 20.31 4.54
CA THR A 60 -10.62 20.78 3.14
C THR A 60 -10.73 19.60 2.16
N ILE A 61 -10.01 18.49 2.41
CA ILE A 61 -10.14 17.25 1.64
C ILE A 61 -11.53 16.63 1.80
N ALA A 62 -12.09 16.62 3.01
CA ALA A 62 -13.45 16.13 3.24
C ALA A 62 -14.48 16.95 2.45
N ARG A 63 -14.33 18.27 2.41
CA ARG A 63 -15.17 19.16 1.58
C ARG A 63 -15.02 18.86 0.08
N CYS A 64 -13.79 18.56 -0.37
CA CYS A 64 -13.51 18.18 -1.75
C CYS A 64 -14.23 16.86 -2.12
N LEU A 65 -14.14 15.85 -1.25
CA LEU A 65 -14.82 14.57 -1.44
C LEU A 65 -16.34 14.74 -1.46
N TYR A 66 -16.89 15.52 -0.55
CA TYR A 66 -18.32 15.83 -0.51
C TYR A 66 -18.81 16.45 -1.82
N ALA A 67 -18.08 17.42 -2.38
CA ALA A 67 -18.44 18.04 -3.65
C ALA A 67 -18.43 17.04 -4.82
N LEU A 68 -17.45 16.13 -4.85
CA LEU A 68 -17.34 15.09 -5.86
C LEU A 68 -18.45 14.04 -5.73
N GLU A 69 -18.77 13.63 -4.50
CA GLU A 69 -19.87 12.70 -4.19
C GLU A 69 -21.23 13.29 -4.60
N CYS A 70 -21.47 14.58 -4.32
CA CYS A 70 -22.69 15.26 -4.76
C CYS A 70 -22.86 15.29 -6.28
N ALA A 71 -21.77 15.13 -7.05
CA ALA A 71 -21.79 15.09 -8.50
C ALA A 71 -21.98 13.66 -9.06
N TRP A 72 -22.13 12.65 -8.21
CA TRP A 72 -22.38 11.28 -8.66
C TRP A 72 -23.77 11.13 -9.28
N HIS A 73 -23.83 10.35 -10.35
CA HIS A 73 -25.09 9.95 -10.94
C HIS A 73 -25.85 9.03 -9.95
N PRO A 74 -27.18 9.09 -9.83
CA PRO A 74 -27.93 8.24 -8.89
C PRO A 74 -27.71 6.72 -9.07
N MET A 75 -27.34 6.30 -10.28
CA MET A 75 -27.01 4.90 -10.59
C MET A 75 -25.53 4.55 -10.38
N PHE A 76 -24.69 5.52 -9.99
CA PHE A 76 -23.29 5.28 -9.68
C PHE A 76 -23.17 4.76 -8.24
N THR A 77 -23.03 3.44 -8.11
CA THR A 77 -22.92 2.73 -6.83
C THR A 77 -21.51 2.16 -6.65
N PRO A 78 -20.51 3.00 -6.31
CA PRO A 78 -19.11 2.56 -6.28
C PRO A 78 -18.85 1.46 -5.24
N LEU A 79 -19.68 1.37 -4.21
CA LEU A 79 -19.58 0.38 -3.14
C LEU A 79 -19.92 -1.06 -3.57
N LEU A 80 -20.65 -1.23 -4.68
CA LEU A 80 -21.01 -2.56 -5.20
C LEU A 80 -19.91 -3.16 -6.08
N GLY A 81 -18.84 -2.42 -6.39
CA GLY A 81 -17.74 -2.87 -7.23
C GLY A 81 -18.10 -3.06 -8.71
N ASN A 82 -19.29 -2.65 -9.14
CA ASN A 82 -19.77 -2.74 -10.53
C ASN A 82 -19.59 -1.43 -11.32
N CYS A 83 -19.08 -0.37 -10.68
CA CYS A 83 -18.91 0.94 -11.27
C CYS A 83 -17.43 1.29 -11.36
N GLN A 84 -16.95 1.58 -12.57
CA GLN A 84 -15.57 2.04 -12.80
C GLN A 84 -15.54 3.52 -13.17
N LEU A 85 -14.49 4.19 -12.71
CA LEU A 85 -14.20 5.57 -12.99
C LEU A 85 -12.74 5.72 -13.44
N LYS A 86 -12.48 5.42 -14.71
CA LYS A 86 -11.11 5.35 -15.26
C LYS A 86 -10.30 6.64 -15.09
N TYR A 87 -9.07 6.52 -14.58
CA TYR A 87 -8.12 7.60 -14.30
C TYR A 87 -7.57 8.27 -15.56
N LYS A 88 -7.62 7.58 -16.71
CA LYS A 88 -7.25 8.13 -18.03
C LYS A 88 -7.99 9.43 -18.39
N HIS A 89 -9.14 9.68 -17.78
CA HIS A 89 -9.87 10.93 -17.96
C HIS A 89 -9.42 11.96 -16.92
N ASP A 90 -8.91 13.10 -17.38
CA ASP A 90 -8.40 14.16 -16.50
C ASP A 90 -9.43 14.63 -15.46
N ALA A 91 -10.69 14.74 -15.84
CA ALA A 91 -11.79 15.11 -14.93
C ALA A 91 -11.98 14.14 -13.76
N ASN A 92 -11.48 12.90 -13.85
CA ASN A 92 -11.54 11.92 -12.77
C ASN A 92 -10.32 11.98 -11.85
N LYS A 93 -9.17 12.50 -12.29
CA LYS A 93 -7.94 12.54 -11.47
C LYS A 93 -8.14 13.19 -10.07
N PRO A 94 -8.97 14.24 -9.91
CA PRO A 94 -9.18 14.84 -8.60
C PRO A 94 -9.77 13.89 -7.54
N ILE A 95 -10.69 12.98 -7.91
CA ILE A 95 -11.26 12.05 -6.91
C ILE A 95 -10.22 11.05 -6.40
N PHE A 96 -9.31 10.57 -7.27
CA PHE A 96 -8.23 9.68 -6.85
C PHE A 96 -7.26 10.39 -5.92
N THR A 97 -6.90 11.65 -6.24
CA THR A 97 -6.05 12.48 -5.38
C THR A 97 -6.70 12.74 -4.02
N ALA A 98 -7.99 13.09 -4.02
CA ALA A 98 -8.75 13.36 -2.80
C ALA A 98 -8.89 12.10 -1.93
N LEU A 99 -9.27 10.96 -2.51
CA LEU A 99 -9.41 9.68 -1.80
C LEU A 99 -8.08 9.19 -1.25
N PHE A 100 -7.00 9.23 -2.04
CA PHE A 100 -5.68 8.82 -1.57
C PHE A 100 -5.17 9.71 -0.44
N THR A 101 -5.40 11.03 -0.53
CA THR A 101 -5.05 11.95 0.55
C THR A 101 -5.90 11.69 1.80
N HIS A 102 -7.19 11.43 1.64
CA HIS A 102 -8.08 11.09 2.74
C HIS A 102 -7.68 9.77 3.42
N MET A 103 -7.31 8.76 2.64
CA MET A 103 -6.76 7.49 3.14
C MET A 103 -5.53 7.73 4.03
N LYS A 104 -4.59 8.59 3.60
CA LYS A 104 -3.41 8.95 4.40
C LYS A 104 -3.77 9.73 5.66
N ASN A 105 -4.78 10.60 5.62
CA ASN A 105 -5.27 11.31 6.79
C ASN A 105 -5.89 10.34 7.83
N LEU A 106 -6.62 9.32 7.37
CA LEU A 106 -7.16 8.26 8.23
C LEU A 106 -6.04 7.42 8.86
N ASP A 107 -5.02 7.06 8.09
CA ASP A 107 -3.84 6.34 8.60
C ASP A 107 -3.15 7.11 9.73
N ARG A 108 -2.88 8.40 9.54
CA ARG A 108 -2.26 9.26 10.56
C ARG A 108 -3.06 9.33 11.85
N ARG A 109 -4.38 9.21 11.77
CA ARG A 109 -5.30 9.20 12.93
C ARG A 109 -5.44 7.81 13.58
N GLY A 110 -4.80 6.79 13.03
CA GLY A 110 -4.93 5.40 13.49
C GLY A 110 -6.22 4.71 13.05
N CYS A 111 -7.00 5.32 12.15
CA CYS A 111 -8.26 4.76 11.64
C CYS A 111 -8.00 3.77 10.50
N HIS A 112 -7.19 2.73 10.77
CA HIS A 112 -6.69 1.80 9.74
C HIS A 112 -7.81 1.01 9.06
N ARG A 113 -8.89 0.68 9.77
CA ARG A 113 -10.05 0.01 9.18
C ARG A 113 -10.76 0.89 8.16
N SER A 114 -10.98 2.16 8.45
CA SER A 114 -11.57 3.11 7.50
C SER A 114 -10.62 3.36 6.32
N ALA A 115 -9.31 3.49 6.59
CA ALA A 115 -8.30 3.64 5.54
C ALA A 115 -8.29 2.42 4.59
N LEU A 116 -8.48 1.21 5.12
CA LEU A 116 -8.61 0.00 4.32
C LEU A 116 -9.81 0.09 3.36
N GLU A 117 -10.98 0.52 3.81
CA GLU A 117 -12.16 0.64 2.93
C GLU A 117 -11.96 1.69 1.84
N VAL A 118 -11.28 2.81 2.13
CA VAL A 118 -10.91 3.82 1.11
C VAL A 118 -9.91 3.23 0.10
N CYS A 119 -8.96 2.42 0.57
CA CYS A 119 -8.00 1.71 -0.28
C CYS A 119 -8.72 0.72 -1.23
N LYS A 120 -9.70 -0.04 -0.73
CA LYS A 120 -10.54 -0.93 -1.56
C LYS A 120 -11.32 -0.14 -2.60
N LEU A 121 -11.90 1.00 -2.20
CA LEU A 121 -12.63 1.88 -3.11
C LEU A 121 -11.74 2.41 -4.24
N LEU A 122 -10.50 2.83 -3.93
CA LEU A 122 -9.55 3.27 -4.96
C LEU A 122 -9.31 2.19 -6.03
N LEU A 123 -9.07 0.94 -5.58
CA LEU A 123 -8.85 -0.20 -6.48
C LEU A 123 -10.12 -0.61 -7.24
N SER A 124 -11.31 -0.41 -6.67
CA SER A 124 -12.57 -0.72 -7.37
C SER A 124 -12.91 0.34 -8.43
N LEU A 125 -12.52 1.60 -8.22
CA LEU A 125 -12.76 2.68 -9.18
C LEU A 125 -11.92 2.51 -10.44
N ASP A 126 -10.66 2.11 -10.31
CA ASP A 126 -9.81 1.77 -11.45
C ASP A 126 -8.89 0.58 -11.14
N SER A 127 -9.09 -0.50 -11.91
CA SER A 127 -8.30 -1.74 -11.83
C SER A 127 -6.82 -1.55 -12.12
N ASP A 128 -6.47 -0.49 -12.84
CA ASP A 128 -5.12 -0.22 -13.32
C ASP A 128 -4.24 0.42 -12.22
N ASP A 129 -4.80 0.58 -11.01
CA ASP A 129 -4.19 1.12 -9.79
C ASP A 129 -3.27 2.35 -10.02
N PRO A 130 -3.80 3.46 -10.55
CA PRO A 130 -3.02 4.65 -10.89
C PRO A 130 -2.35 5.33 -9.68
N MET A 131 -2.82 5.02 -8.46
CA MET A 131 -2.32 5.63 -7.22
C MET A 131 -1.36 4.70 -6.45
N GLY A 132 -1.15 3.46 -6.90
CA GLY A 132 -0.37 2.46 -6.16
C GLY A 132 -1.00 2.07 -4.82
N ALA A 133 -2.33 2.06 -4.73
CA ALA A 133 -3.08 1.67 -3.55
C ALA A 133 -2.81 0.20 -3.16
N ILE A 134 -2.45 -0.66 -4.13
CA ILE A 134 -2.07 -2.05 -3.91
C ILE A 134 -0.89 -2.20 -2.93
N PHE A 135 0.00 -1.22 -2.86
CA PHE A 135 1.15 -1.24 -1.94
C PHE A 135 0.78 -0.85 -0.51
N CYS A 136 -0.42 -0.33 -0.28
CA CYS A 136 -0.90 0.12 1.03
C CYS A 136 -1.90 -0.84 1.66
N ILE A 137 -2.58 -1.65 0.84
CA ILE A 137 -3.74 -2.46 1.26
C ILE A 137 -3.39 -3.51 2.30
N ASP A 138 -2.24 -4.16 2.17
CA ASP A 138 -1.76 -5.19 3.08
C ASP A 138 -1.50 -4.60 4.47
N TYR A 139 -0.85 -3.44 4.52
CA TYR A 139 -0.59 -2.73 5.77
C TYR A 139 -1.89 -2.38 6.50
N PHE A 140 -2.88 -1.83 5.79
CA PHE A 140 -4.16 -1.50 6.42
C PHE A 140 -4.94 -2.74 6.86
N ALA A 141 -4.90 -3.83 6.08
CA ALA A 141 -5.55 -5.07 6.45
C ALA A 141 -4.92 -5.68 7.72
N LEU A 142 -3.59 -5.75 7.78
CA LEU A 142 -2.88 -6.24 8.97
C LEU A 142 -3.16 -5.39 10.22
N ARG A 143 -3.14 -4.05 10.07
CA ARG A 143 -3.36 -3.12 11.18
C ARG A 143 -4.81 -3.06 11.64
N SER A 144 -5.75 -3.59 10.85
CA SER A 144 -7.16 -3.69 11.21
C SER A 144 -7.62 -5.13 11.44
N GLU A 145 -6.67 -6.07 11.56
CA GLU A 145 -6.91 -7.49 11.85
C GLU A 145 -7.77 -8.21 10.80
N GLU A 146 -7.82 -7.69 9.58
CA GLU A 146 -8.57 -8.24 8.45
C GLU A 146 -7.78 -9.33 7.71
N TYR A 147 -7.27 -10.30 8.47
CA TYR A 147 -6.37 -11.34 7.96
C TYR A 147 -7.05 -12.26 6.93
N ALA A 148 -8.24 -12.76 7.27
CA ALA A 148 -9.03 -13.62 6.39
C ALA A 148 -9.45 -12.90 5.11
N TRP A 149 -9.70 -11.59 5.19
CA TRP A 149 -10.03 -10.79 4.02
C TRP A 149 -8.80 -10.61 3.12
N LEU A 150 -7.62 -10.31 3.66
CA LEU A 150 -6.40 -10.15 2.85
C LEU A 150 -6.01 -11.46 2.15
N GLU A 151 -6.13 -12.60 2.83
CA GLU A 151 -5.89 -13.93 2.24
C GLU A 151 -6.83 -14.16 1.05
N LYS A 152 -8.15 -13.97 1.22
CA LYS A 152 -9.13 -14.09 0.13
C LYS A 152 -8.88 -13.10 -1.00
N PHE A 153 -8.53 -11.86 -0.66
CA PHE A 153 -8.21 -10.83 -1.64
C PHE A 153 -7.01 -11.27 -2.50
N SER A 154 -5.95 -11.80 -1.88
CA SER A 154 -4.76 -12.25 -2.59
C SER A 154 -5.00 -13.41 -3.57
N GLU A 155 -5.97 -14.28 -3.26
CA GLU A 155 -6.37 -15.40 -4.13
C GLU A 155 -7.28 -14.93 -5.28
N ALA A 156 -8.14 -13.95 -5.03
CA ALA A 156 -9.16 -13.50 -5.99
C ALA A 156 -8.67 -12.37 -6.93
N TYR A 157 -7.67 -11.59 -6.51
CA TYR A 157 -7.20 -10.43 -7.25
C TYR A 157 -6.49 -10.86 -8.53
N LYS A 158 -7.08 -10.50 -9.68
CA LYS A 158 -6.52 -10.77 -11.01
C LYS A 158 -5.65 -9.60 -11.43
N SER A 159 -4.35 -9.82 -11.52
CA SER A 159 -3.37 -8.88 -12.06
C SER A 159 -2.42 -9.60 -13.02
N ASP A 160 -1.81 -8.86 -13.94
CA ASP A 160 -0.91 -9.40 -14.95
C ASP A 160 0.33 -10.07 -14.33
N ASN A 161 0.79 -9.55 -13.19
CA ASN A 161 1.79 -10.18 -12.33
C ASN A 161 1.11 -10.76 -11.09
N SER A 162 1.56 -11.94 -10.62
CA SER A 162 1.11 -12.48 -9.35
C SER A 162 1.48 -11.52 -8.20
N ILE A 163 0.49 -10.85 -7.60
CA ILE A 163 0.69 -9.93 -6.46
C ILE A 163 1.49 -10.55 -5.30
N TRP A 164 1.44 -11.88 -5.17
CA TRP A 164 2.21 -12.70 -4.24
C TRP A 164 3.72 -12.47 -4.35
N LEU A 165 4.22 -12.05 -5.52
CA LEU A 165 5.63 -11.78 -5.75
C LEU A 165 6.09 -10.49 -5.05
N PHE A 166 5.17 -9.56 -4.75
CA PHE A 166 5.56 -8.30 -4.12
C PHE A 166 6.01 -8.52 -2.66
N PRO A 167 7.02 -7.76 -2.18
CA PRO A 167 7.48 -7.85 -0.81
C PRO A 167 6.34 -7.63 0.19
N ASN A 168 5.47 -6.66 -0.06
CA ASN A 168 4.39 -6.37 0.86
C ASN A 168 3.42 -7.56 1.02
N PHE A 169 2.95 -8.15 -0.08
CA PHE A 169 2.05 -9.30 -0.01
C PHE A 169 2.71 -10.56 0.54
N SER A 170 3.90 -10.94 0.06
CA SER A 170 4.58 -12.17 0.50
C SER A 170 4.78 -12.23 2.02
N PHE A 171 5.28 -11.15 2.62
CA PHE A 171 5.44 -11.09 4.08
C PHE A 171 4.10 -10.91 4.81
N SER A 172 3.21 -10.05 4.31
CA SER A 172 1.94 -9.78 4.98
C SER A 172 1.02 -10.99 4.99
N LEU A 173 1.04 -11.84 3.96
CA LEU A 173 0.27 -13.09 3.92
C LEU A 173 0.81 -14.14 4.88
N ALA A 174 2.13 -14.24 5.04
CA ALA A 174 2.73 -15.09 6.08
C ALA A 174 2.28 -14.65 7.48
N ILE A 175 2.21 -13.33 7.73
CA ILE A 175 1.70 -12.76 8.98
C ILE A 175 0.20 -13.05 9.16
N CYS A 176 -0.63 -12.84 8.13
CA CYS A 176 -2.05 -13.18 8.18
C CYS A 176 -2.25 -14.64 8.57
N ARG A 177 -1.51 -15.53 7.91
CA ARG A 177 -1.61 -16.96 8.15
C ARG A 177 -1.22 -17.32 9.58
N PHE A 178 -0.18 -16.69 10.12
CA PHE A 178 0.24 -16.89 11.51
C PHE A 178 -0.88 -16.58 12.52
N TYR A 179 -1.59 -15.47 12.32
CA TYR A 179 -2.71 -15.10 13.19
C TYR A 179 -3.93 -16.01 12.99
N LEU A 180 -4.27 -16.35 11.74
CA LEU A 180 -5.37 -17.27 11.44
C LEU A 180 -5.15 -18.67 12.01
N GLU A 181 -3.92 -19.20 11.93
CA GLU A 181 -3.56 -20.50 12.54
C GLU A 181 -3.71 -20.47 14.07
N ARG A 182 -3.34 -19.36 14.70
CA ARG A 182 -3.48 -19.15 16.15
C ARG A 182 -4.95 -19.02 16.58
N GLU A 183 -5.79 -18.41 15.77
CA GLU A 183 -7.24 -18.33 15.98
C GLU A 183 -7.91 -19.70 15.75
N ALA A 184 -7.59 -20.37 14.64
CA ALA A 184 -8.12 -21.70 14.31
C ALA A 184 -7.69 -22.78 15.33
N SER A 185 -6.54 -22.63 15.98
CA SER A 185 -6.13 -23.49 17.10
C SER A 185 -7.08 -23.40 18.31
N LYS A 186 -7.91 -22.34 18.40
CA LYS A 186 -8.97 -22.20 19.40
C LYS A 186 -10.31 -22.80 18.92
N ASP A 187 -10.58 -22.74 17.60
CA ASP A 187 -11.88 -23.09 17.01
C ASP A 187 -11.87 -24.35 16.09
N ALA A 188 -10.82 -25.17 16.16
CA ALA A 188 -10.71 -26.51 15.57
C ALA A 188 -10.93 -26.66 14.05
N SER A 189 -10.80 -25.60 13.24
CA SER A 189 -10.89 -25.69 11.77
C SER A 189 -9.65 -25.11 11.08
N ILE A 190 -8.60 -25.92 10.94
CA ILE A 190 -7.45 -25.59 10.09
C ILE A 190 -7.69 -26.20 8.71
N ASP A 191 -7.83 -25.36 7.68
CA ASP A 191 -7.85 -25.82 6.29
C ASP A 191 -6.45 -26.36 5.92
N SER A 192 -6.31 -27.69 5.89
CA SER A 192 -5.06 -28.40 5.67
C SER A 192 -4.48 -28.25 4.26
N LYS A 193 -5.21 -27.57 3.35
CA LYS A 193 -4.77 -27.33 1.97
C LYS A 193 -3.88 -26.10 1.82
N LYS A 194 -3.93 -25.17 2.77
CA LYS A 194 -3.17 -23.92 2.69
C LYS A 194 -1.81 -24.08 3.35
N SER A 195 -0.77 -23.52 2.72
CA SER A 195 0.60 -23.50 3.24
C SER A 195 0.67 -22.92 4.64
N SER A 196 1.61 -23.42 5.46
CA SER A 196 1.76 -22.91 6.82
C SER A 196 2.33 -21.49 6.84
N SER A 197 2.13 -20.77 7.94
CA SER A 197 2.75 -19.46 8.14
C SER A 197 4.27 -19.48 8.05
N SER A 198 4.90 -20.57 8.52
CA SER A 198 6.35 -20.77 8.42
C SER A 198 6.80 -20.95 6.97
N ASP A 199 6.08 -21.75 6.18
CA ASP A 199 6.42 -22.00 4.78
C ASP A 199 6.31 -20.71 3.94
N LEU A 200 5.22 -19.95 4.14
CA LEU A 200 5.04 -18.67 3.47
C LEU A 200 6.12 -17.65 3.86
N MET A 201 6.52 -17.63 5.13
CA MET A 201 7.61 -16.76 5.59
C MET A 201 8.95 -17.14 4.95
N THR A 202 9.26 -18.44 4.89
CA THR A 202 10.46 -18.97 4.25
C THR A 202 10.49 -18.62 2.76
N GLN A 203 9.37 -18.77 2.05
CA GLN A 203 9.25 -18.35 0.64
C GLN A 203 9.46 -16.84 0.46
N ALA A 204 8.85 -16.01 1.32
CA ALA A 204 9.04 -14.56 1.28
C ALA A 204 10.51 -14.16 1.48
N LEU A 205 11.21 -14.82 2.41
CA LEU A 205 12.63 -14.61 2.66
C LEU A 205 13.53 -15.08 1.52
N MET A 206 13.19 -16.19 0.87
CA MET A 206 13.87 -16.65 -0.35
C MET A 206 13.68 -15.63 -1.47
N LEU A 207 12.49 -15.04 -1.61
CA LEU A 207 12.19 -14.08 -2.67
C LEU A 207 12.77 -12.67 -2.40
N HIS A 208 12.89 -12.26 -1.15
CA HIS A 208 13.31 -10.91 -0.78
C HIS A 208 14.30 -10.89 0.40
N PRO A 209 15.51 -11.46 0.23
CA PRO A 209 16.47 -11.61 1.33
C PRO A 209 16.94 -10.28 1.93
N SER A 210 17.01 -9.20 1.15
CA SER A 210 17.46 -7.89 1.61
C SER A 210 16.48 -7.21 2.59
N VAL A 211 15.24 -7.71 2.70
CA VAL A 211 14.25 -7.22 3.67
C VAL A 211 14.77 -7.36 5.10
N ILE A 212 15.38 -8.50 5.47
CA ILE A 212 15.87 -8.73 6.84
C ILE A 212 16.85 -7.64 7.26
N LYS A 213 17.86 -7.35 6.43
CA LYS A 213 18.89 -6.38 6.79
C LYS A 213 18.34 -4.97 6.95
N LYS A 214 17.47 -4.54 6.03
CA LYS A 214 16.77 -3.25 6.12
C LYS A 214 15.82 -3.17 7.32
N LEU A 215 15.12 -4.26 7.63
CA LEU A 215 14.21 -4.34 8.77
C LEU A 215 14.99 -4.24 10.09
N VAL A 216 16.08 -5.00 10.25
CA VAL A 216 16.94 -4.98 11.45
C VAL A 216 17.58 -3.59 11.63
N ALA A 217 17.92 -2.89 10.56
CA ALA A 217 18.41 -1.52 10.65
C ALA A 217 17.31 -0.53 11.10
N LYS A 218 16.07 -0.72 10.66
CA LYS A 218 14.94 0.19 10.94
C LYS A 218 14.30 -0.04 12.31
N VAL A 219 14.23 -1.29 12.76
CA VAL A 219 13.61 -1.70 14.02
C VAL A 219 14.72 -1.99 15.03
N PRO A 220 14.71 -1.43 16.25
CA PRO A 220 15.72 -1.70 17.26
C PRO A 220 15.57 -3.12 17.84
N LEU A 221 15.99 -4.12 17.06
CA LEU A 221 15.95 -5.54 17.41
C LEU A 221 17.24 -5.88 18.18
N LYS A 222 17.14 -6.09 19.50
CA LYS A 222 18.30 -6.36 20.38
C LYS A 222 18.71 -7.84 20.46
N ASP A 223 18.10 -8.70 19.65
CA ASP A 223 18.37 -10.14 19.69
C ASP A 223 19.70 -10.47 18.98
N ARG A 224 20.55 -11.26 19.64
CA ARG A 224 21.82 -11.75 19.09
C ARG A 224 21.60 -12.62 17.86
N ALA A 225 20.45 -13.30 17.74
CA ALA A 225 20.10 -14.13 16.59
C ALA A 225 20.22 -13.37 15.26
N TRP A 226 19.88 -12.07 15.24
CA TRP A 226 20.00 -11.25 14.03
C TRP A 226 21.44 -11.06 13.59
N THR A 227 22.38 -10.96 14.54
CA THR A 227 23.80 -10.81 14.21
C THR A 227 24.37 -12.05 13.53
N ASP A 228 23.86 -13.24 13.86
CA ASP A 228 24.29 -14.48 13.23
C ASP A 228 23.64 -14.69 11.87
N ILE A 229 22.33 -14.39 11.74
CA ILE A 229 21.60 -14.44 10.47
C ILE A 229 22.24 -13.49 9.43
N LEU A 230 22.58 -12.26 9.83
CA LEU A 230 23.16 -11.25 8.92
C LEU A 230 24.61 -11.55 8.53
N LYS A 231 25.33 -12.41 9.25
CA LYS A 231 26.65 -12.89 8.82
C LYS A 231 26.56 -13.82 7.62
N HIS A 232 25.45 -14.55 7.47
CA HIS A 232 25.26 -15.48 6.36
C HIS A 232 25.26 -14.74 5.01
N ALA A 233 25.91 -15.31 4.00
CA ALA A 233 26.14 -14.65 2.70
C ALA A 233 24.83 -14.20 2.01
N PHE A 234 23.76 -14.98 2.19
CA PHE A 234 22.46 -14.72 1.58
C PHE A 234 21.77 -13.46 2.11
N PHE A 235 21.86 -13.18 3.42
CA PHE A 235 21.19 -12.04 4.07
C PHE A 235 22.11 -10.82 4.27
N ARG A 236 23.39 -10.94 3.91
CA ARG A 236 24.39 -9.88 4.12
C ARG A 236 24.17 -8.66 3.23
N SER A 237 23.60 -8.84 2.03
CA SER A 237 23.41 -7.74 1.09
C SER A 237 22.24 -6.84 1.46
N ASP A 238 22.43 -5.52 1.34
CA ASP A 238 21.35 -4.54 1.46
C ASP A 238 20.57 -4.33 0.15
N GLN A 239 21.06 -4.88 -0.95
CA GLN A 239 20.55 -4.65 -2.30
C GLN A 239 20.38 -5.97 -3.03
N THR A 240 19.31 -6.09 -3.81
CA THR A 240 19.09 -7.25 -4.68
C THR A 240 19.79 -7.10 -6.03
N GLY A 241 20.21 -5.87 -6.38
CA GLY A 241 20.79 -5.53 -7.68
C GLY A 241 19.74 -5.15 -8.73
N ILE A 242 18.45 -5.17 -8.36
CA ILE A 242 17.33 -4.75 -9.21
C ILE A 242 16.68 -3.51 -8.57
N PRO A 243 16.83 -2.31 -9.17
CA PRO A 243 16.38 -1.06 -8.54
C PRO A 243 14.89 -1.01 -8.20
N SER A 244 14.02 -1.57 -9.06
CA SER A 244 12.57 -1.62 -8.83
C SER A 244 12.23 -2.48 -7.61
N GLN A 245 12.82 -3.66 -7.50
CA GLN A 245 12.65 -4.56 -6.35
C GLN A 245 13.16 -3.90 -5.06
N ASP A 246 14.35 -3.30 -5.09
CA ASP A 246 14.91 -2.59 -3.94
C ASP A 246 14.01 -1.42 -3.50
N HIS A 247 13.39 -0.70 -4.45
CA HIS A 247 12.42 0.36 -4.16
C HIS A 247 11.15 -0.19 -3.48
N LEU A 248 10.57 -1.28 -3.98
CA LEU A 248 9.41 -1.94 -3.38
C LEU A 248 9.70 -2.45 -1.96
N ILE A 249 10.89 -3.00 -1.75
CA ILE A 249 11.35 -3.43 -0.42
C ILE A 249 11.46 -2.23 0.53
N ASN A 250 12.01 -1.10 0.08
CA ASN A 250 12.09 0.11 0.90
C ASN A 250 10.69 0.64 1.27
N ILE A 251 9.74 0.67 0.31
CA ILE A 251 8.34 1.05 0.56
C ILE A 251 7.73 0.14 1.63
N TYR A 252 7.88 -1.18 1.47
CA TYR A 252 7.37 -2.16 2.42
C TYR A 252 7.95 -1.95 3.82
N VAL A 253 9.28 -1.86 3.95
CA VAL A 253 9.95 -1.69 5.24
C VAL A 253 9.53 -0.39 5.90
N GLU A 254 9.50 0.74 5.17
CA GLU A 254 9.12 2.03 5.75
C GLU A 254 7.68 2.04 6.27
N ARG A 255 6.78 1.30 5.62
CA ARG A 255 5.37 1.24 6.00
C ARG A 255 5.09 0.22 7.11
N ASN A 256 5.65 -0.98 7.01
CA ASN A 256 5.31 -2.12 7.87
C ASN A 256 6.27 -2.34 9.04
N TYR A 257 7.37 -1.58 9.21
CA TYR A 257 8.36 -1.83 10.28
C TYR A 257 7.77 -1.95 11.70
N LEU A 258 6.66 -1.26 11.98
CA LEU A 258 6.04 -1.29 13.31
C LEU A 258 5.53 -2.68 13.71
N ILE A 259 5.00 -3.46 12.77
CA ILE A 259 4.44 -4.80 13.08
C ILE A 259 5.53 -5.76 13.55
N TRP A 260 6.75 -5.57 13.05
CA TRP A 260 7.91 -6.37 13.39
C TRP A 260 8.49 -6.08 14.78
N ARG A 261 7.93 -5.12 15.52
CA ARG A 261 8.22 -4.93 16.95
C ARG A 261 7.58 -6.01 17.83
N LEU A 262 6.61 -6.77 17.30
CA LEU A 262 5.91 -7.82 18.04
C LEU A 262 6.83 -9.05 18.24
N PRO A 263 7.07 -9.50 19.48
CA PRO A 263 8.00 -10.60 19.75
C PRO A 263 7.64 -11.92 19.07
N ASP A 264 6.34 -12.24 18.96
CA ASP A 264 5.87 -13.47 18.33
C ASP A 264 6.22 -13.51 16.84
N LEU A 265 6.07 -12.37 16.13
CA LEU A 265 6.44 -12.27 14.72
C LEU A 265 7.95 -12.25 14.52
N GLN A 266 8.72 -11.70 15.46
CA GLN A 266 10.18 -11.81 15.43
C GLN A 266 10.64 -13.27 15.56
N LYS A 267 10.03 -14.05 16.45
CA LYS A 267 10.32 -15.48 16.58
C LYS A 267 10.02 -16.23 15.29
N LEU A 268 8.87 -15.97 14.67
CA LEU A 268 8.51 -16.55 13.37
C LEU A 268 9.56 -16.21 12.29
N LEU A 269 9.94 -14.93 12.20
CA LEU A 269 10.91 -14.47 11.22
C LEU A 269 12.31 -15.07 11.44
N ILE A 270 12.75 -15.19 12.70
CA ILE A 270 14.03 -15.82 13.06
C ILE A 270 14.00 -17.32 12.72
N ALA A 271 12.91 -18.02 13.04
CA ALA A 271 12.75 -19.44 12.75
C ALA A 271 12.81 -19.69 11.24
N ALA A 272 12.04 -18.92 10.46
CA ALA A 272 12.05 -19.00 9.01
C ALA A 272 13.42 -18.66 8.41
N ALA A 273 14.11 -17.63 8.92
CA ALA A 273 15.45 -17.28 8.44
C ALA A 273 16.49 -18.39 8.70
N LYS A 274 16.40 -19.08 9.84
CA LYS A 274 17.24 -20.25 10.12
C LYS A 274 16.91 -21.43 9.21
N GLN A 275 15.63 -21.71 9.01
CA GLN A 275 15.17 -22.74 8.08
C GLN A 275 15.69 -22.46 6.66
N VAL A 276 15.62 -21.21 6.20
CA VAL A 276 16.23 -20.79 4.93
C VAL A 276 17.71 -21.14 4.90
N ILE A 277 18.50 -20.78 5.92
CA ILE A 277 19.93 -21.09 5.96
C ILE A 277 20.19 -22.59 5.87
N GLU A 278 19.44 -23.41 6.62
CA GLU A 278 19.54 -24.88 6.58
C GLU A 278 19.19 -25.44 5.18
N THR A 279 18.17 -24.90 4.53
CA THR A 279 17.80 -25.26 3.15
C THR A 279 18.88 -24.86 2.15
N LEU A 280 19.51 -23.69 2.32
CA LEU A 280 20.59 -23.23 1.44
C LEU A 280 21.87 -24.09 1.58
N GLU A 281 22.15 -24.58 2.79
CA GLU A 281 23.30 -25.46 3.05
C GLU A 281 23.09 -26.87 2.48
N SER A 282 21.85 -27.37 2.52
CA SER A 282 21.48 -28.69 2.00
C SER A 282 21.22 -28.72 0.50
N ASN A 283 20.65 -27.67 -0.09
CA ASN A 283 20.24 -27.63 -1.50
C ASN A 283 20.62 -26.31 -2.21
N LYS A 284 21.83 -26.27 -2.76
CA LYS A 284 22.32 -25.08 -3.50
C LYS A 284 21.60 -24.81 -4.82
N SER A 285 20.84 -25.75 -5.38
CA SER A 285 20.14 -25.53 -6.66
C SER A 285 18.91 -24.63 -6.49
N GLU A 286 18.17 -24.78 -5.38
CA GLU A 286 16.97 -23.97 -5.09
C GLU A 286 17.29 -22.47 -5.06
N VAL A 287 18.50 -22.08 -4.62
CA VAL A 287 18.93 -20.67 -4.59
C VAL A 287 18.90 -20.05 -5.97
N ASN A 288 19.33 -20.82 -6.98
CA ASN A 288 19.38 -20.36 -8.36
C ASN A 288 17.98 -20.28 -8.96
N ASP A 289 17.08 -21.20 -8.58
CA ASP A 289 15.68 -21.17 -9.00
C ASP A 289 14.98 -19.92 -8.46
N TRP A 290 15.13 -19.64 -7.16
CA TRP A 290 14.59 -18.42 -6.55
C TRP A 290 15.24 -17.15 -7.11
N ALA A 291 16.53 -17.20 -7.46
CA ALA A 291 17.18 -16.10 -8.15
C ALA A 291 16.62 -15.87 -9.57
N CYS A 292 16.25 -16.93 -10.27
CA CYS A 292 15.58 -16.85 -11.57
C CYS A 292 14.19 -16.23 -11.42
N VAL A 293 13.39 -16.72 -10.46
CA VAL A 293 12.06 -16.18 -10.15
C VAL A 293 12.14 -14.68 -9.84
N ARG A 294 13.11 -14.23 -9.03
CA ARG A 294 13.32 -12.79 -8.76
C ARG A 294 13.60 -12.00 -10.03
N LYS A 295 14.46 -12.51 -10.91
CA LYS A 295 14.82 -11.82 -12.16
C LYS A 295 13.64 -11.72 -13.13
N GLU A 296 12.85 -12.78 -13.25
CA GLU A 296 11.67 -12.79 -14.12
C GLU A 296 10.54 -11.91 -13.59
N ALA A 297 10.32 -11.93 -12.27
CA ALA A 297 9.27 -11.16 -11.60
C ALA A 297 9.52 -9.65 -11.64
N PHE A 298 10.79 -9.22 -11.59
CA PHE A 298 11.18 -7.81 -11.48
C PHE A 298 12.05 -7.35 -12.66
N SER A 299 11.90 -7.99 -13.84
CA SER A 299 12.72 -7.65 -15.00
C SER A 299 12.54 -6.18 -15.40
N SER A 300 13.66 -5.49 -15.65
CA SER A 300 13.64 -4.06 -16.03
C SER A 300 13.02 -3.82 -17.41
N GLU A 301 12.92 -4.86 -18.23
CA GLU A 301 12.39 -4.83 -19.59
C GLU A 301 10.86 -4.67 -19.64
N LYS A 302 10.16 -4.89 -18.52
CA LYS A 302 8.69 -4.80 -18.42
C LYS A 302 8.20 -3.54 -17.70
N ASN A 303 9.06 -2.57 -17.44
CA ASN A 303 8.72 -1.34 -16.70
C ASN A 303 8.13 -0.22 -17.60
N GLU A 304 7.37 -0.58 -18.64
CA GLU A 304 6.67 0.41 -19.50
C GLU A 304 5.42 0.98 -18.83
#